data_AF-A0A445EUE6-F1
#
_entry.id   AF-A0A445EUE6-F1
#
_cell.length_a   1.000
_cell.length_b   1.000
_cell.length_c   1.000
_cell.angle_alpha   90.00
_cell.angle_beta   90.00
_cell.angle_gamma   90.00
#
_symmetry.space_group_name_H-M   'P 1'
#
loop_
_entity.id
_entity.type
_entity.pdbx_description
1 polymer ?
#
loop_
_entity_poly.entity_id
_entity_poly.type
_entity_poly.pdbx_seq_one_letter_code
_entity_poly.pdbx_strand_id
1 'polypeptide(L)'
;MSGIPCPHAISCITFKGLDLESYVDDCYKKEAYLRCYWEVIHPVKGPDLWERTQYDDVIPPPYRRPSHRPVKKRKRGSVDEDNRSQTHLSRRGQVQRCSNCGAMGHKKNGCTKLKKRVYDILF
;
A
#
# COMPACT_ATOMS: atom_id res chain seq x y z
N MET A 1 -3.05 -12.46 22.16
CA MET A 1 -3.56 -11.12 22.53
C MET A 1 -2.36 -10.19 22.62
N SER A 2 -2.47 -8.92 22.19
CA SER A 2 -1.35 -8.00 21.98
C SER A 2 -0.99 -7.09 23.17
N GLY A 3 -1.63 -7.22 24.34
CA GLY A 3 -1.38 -6.38 25.54
C GLY A 3 -1.72 -4.88 25.41
N ILE A 4 -1.94 -4.38 24.18
CA ILE A 4 -2.36 -3.02 23.86
C ILE A 4 -3.89 -3.00 23.67
N PRO A 5 -4.62 -2.04 24.29
CA PRO A 5 -6.06 -1.89 24.11
C PRO A 5 -6.44 -1.71 22.64
N CYS A 6 -7.53 -2.35 22.21
CA CYS A 6 -8.08 -2.12 20.88
C CYS A 6 -8.75 -0.73 20.79
N PRO A 7 -9.01 -0.19 19.58
CA PRO A 7 -9.62 1.12 19.42
C PRO A 7 -10.95 1.29 20.19
N HIS A 8 -11.78 0.24 20.22
CA HIS A 8 -13.03 0.25 20.99
C HIS A 8 -12.77 0.37 22.50
N ALA A 9 -11.79 -0.36 23.03
CA ALA A 9 -11.41 -0.29 24.43
C ALA A 9 -10.88 1.11 24.78
N ILE A 10 -10.02 1.69 23.93
CA ILE A 10 -9.52 3.06 24.09
C ILE A 10 -10.70 4.04 24.18
N SER A 11 -11.66 3.97 23.25
CA SER A 11 -12.85 4.84 23.29
C SER A 11 -13.68 4.68 24.56
N CYS A 12 -13.86 3.45 25.06
CA CYS A 12 -14.60 3.23 26.30
C CYS A 12 -13.85 3.75 27.54
N ILE A 13 -12.52 3.59 27.59
CA ILE A 13 -11.67 4.06 28.68
C ILE A 13 -11.66 5.59 28.73
N THR A 14 -11.48 6.24 27.58
CA THR A 14 -11.49 7.71 27.49
C THR A 14 -12.86 8.29 27.79
N PHE A 15 -13.94 7.66 27.33
CA PHE A 15 -15.32 8.08 27.66
C PHE A 15 -15.59 8.04 29.17
N LYS A 16 -15.00 7.06 29.88
CA LYS A 16 -15.09 6.95 31.34
C LYS A 16 -14.12 7.87 32.10
N GLY A 17 -13.26 8.62 31.40
CA GLY A 17 -12.26 9.49 32.02
C GLY A 17 -11.17 8.73 32.79
N LEU A 18 -10.93 7.47 32.41
CA LEU A 18 -9.94 6.62 33.06
C LEU A 18 -8.58 6.77 32.37
N ASP A 19 -7.51 6.53 33.12
CA ASP A 19 -6.15 6.56 32.59
C ASP A 19 -5.89 5.38 31.64
N LEU A 20 -5.41 5.66 30.43
CA LEU A 20 -5.13 4.67 29.40
C LEU A 20 -3.90 3.81 29.72
N GLU A 21 -2.87 4.41 30.34
CA GLU A 21 -1.60 3.72 30.64
C GLU A 21 -1.81 2.55 31.61
N SER A 22 -2.80 2.65 32.51
CA SER A 22 -3.20 1.56 33.41
C SER A 22 -3.75 0.31 32.71
N TYR A 23 -4.19 0.41 31.44
CA TYR A 23 -4.74 -0.70 30.65
C TYR A 23 -3.74 -1.29 29.66
N VAL A 24 -2.52 -0.75 29.58
CA VAL A 24 -1.46 -1.28 28.75
C VAL A 24 -0.66 -2.32 29.55
N ASP A 25 -0.38 -3.46 28.92
CA ASP A 25 0.44 -4.52 29.51
C ASP A 25 1.83 -4.02 29.92
N ASP A 26 2.34 -4.51 31.05
CA ASP A 26 3.63 -4.12 31.62
C ASP A 26 4.81 -4.33 30.65
N CYS A 27 4.70 -5.24 29.69
CA CYS A 27 5.75 -5.44 28.68
C CYS A 27 6.02 -4.21 27.80
N TYR A 28 5.08 -3.27 27.70
CA TYR A 28 5.23 -2.02 26.95
C TYR A 28 5.67 -0.83 27.82
N LYS A 29 5.79 -1.02 29.14
CA LYS A 29 6.21 0.04 30.05
C LYS A 29 7.73 0.21 30.04
N LYS A 30 8.17 1.41 30.40
CA LYS A 30 9.59 1.77 30.52
C LYS A 30 10.38 0.76 31.37
N GLU A 31 9.78 0.24 32.43
CA GLU A 31 10.40 -0.74 33.32
C GLU A 31 10.77 -2.04 32.60
N ALA A 32 9.92 -2.52 31.69
CA ALA A 32 10.25 -3.69 30.86
C ALA A 32 11.43 -3.38 29.93
N TYR A 33 11.44 -2.20 29.29
CA TYR A 33 12.57 -1.76 28.47
C TYR A 33 13.88 -1.72 29.27
N LEU A 34 13.86 -1.09 30.45
CA LEU A 34 15.04 -1.01 31.33
C LEU A 34 15.50 -2.39 31.80
N ARG A 35 14.59 -3.32 32.11
CA ARG A 35 14.96 -4.70 32.45
C ARG A 35 15.59 -5.44 31.27
N CYS A 36 15.05 -5.27 30.06
CA CYS A 36 15.59 -5.92 28.86
C CYS A 36 16.99 -5.43 28.50
N TYR A 37 17.28 -4.15 28.74
CA TYR A 37 18.56 -3.51 28.40
C TYR A 37 19.37 -3.11 29.64
N TRP A 38 19.11 -3.75 30.79
CA TRP A 38 19.79 -3.42 32.05
C TRP A 38 21.26 -3.85 31.99
N GLU A 39 21.54 -4.95 31.27
CA GLU A 39 22.88 -5.48 31.10
C GLU A 39 23.61 -4.81 29.94
N VAL A 40 24.93 -4.71 30.08
CA VAL A 40 25.79 -4.22 29.02
C VAL A 40 25.85 -5.25 27.90
N ILE A 41 25.36 -4.88 26.72
CA ILE A 41 25.55 -5.67 25.50
C ILE A 41 27.01 -5.49 25.08
N HIS A 42 27.84 -6.49 25.38
CA HIS A 42 29.24 -6.47 24.97
C HIS A 42 29.34 -6.54 23.44
N PRO A 43 30.18 -5.71 22.81
CA PRO A 43 30.41 -5.79 21.39
C PRO A 43 31.03 -7.15 21.07
N VAL A 44 30.48 -7.80 20.04
CA VAL A 44 31.10 -9.00 19.48
C VAL A 44 32.38 -8.57 18.76
N LYS A 45 33.46 -9.32 18.96
CA LYS A 45 34.74 -9.08 18.27
C LYS A 45 34.54 -9.14 16.74
N GLY A 46 35.47 -8.59 15.97
CA GLY A 46 35.40 -8.67 14.50
C GLY A 46 35.48 -10.12 13.99
N PRO A 47 35.05 -10.39 12.74
CA PRO A 47 35.08 -11.72 12.13
C PRO A 47 36.44 -12.41 12.19
N ASP A 48 37.52 -11.63 12.11
CA ASP A 48 38.91 -12.13 12.17
C ASP A 48 39.26 -12.79 13.52
N LEU A 49 38.51 -12.46 14.57
CA LEU A 49 38.68 -12.96 15.93
C LEU A 49 37.63 -14.00 16.33
N TRP A 50 36.74 -14.39 15.41
CA TRP A 50 35.74 -15.42 15.67
C TRP A 50 36.38 -16.81 15.66
N GLU A 51 35.93 -17.67 16.57
CA GLU A 51 36.34 -19.06 16.60
C GLU A 51 35.84 -19.78 15.35
N ARG A 52 36.75 -20.45 14.63
CA ARG A 52 36.36 -21.31 13.51
C ARG A 52 35.76 -22.58 14.08
N THR A 53 34.48 -22.79 13.79
CA THR A 53 33.79 -24.01 14.19
C THR A 53 33.93 -25.09 13.12
N GLN A 54 33.77 -26.36 13.50
CA GLN A 54 33.76 -27.50 12.58
C GLN A 54 32.43 -27.68 11.83
N TYR A 55 31.46 -26.79 12.06
CA TYR A 55 30.15 -26.85 11.45
C TYR A 55 30.17 -26.23 10.05
N ASP A 56 29.29 -26.74 9.18
CA ASP A 56 29.12 -26.18 7.85
C ASP A 56 28.64 -24.72 7.91
N ASP A 57 29.06 -23.94 6.92
CA ASP A 57 28.61 -22.56 6.76
C ASP A 57 27.08 -22.50 6.60
N VAL A 58 26.46 -21.53 7.28
CA VAL A 58 25.02 -21.26 7.14
C VAL A 58 24.76 -20.69 5.74
N ILE A 59 24.30 -21.55 4.83
CA ILE A 59 23.93 -21.14 3.48
C ILE A 59 22.70 -20.24 3.56
N PRO A 60 22.69 -19.05 2.91
CA PRO A 60 21.53 -18.19 2.89
C PRO A 60 20.33 -18.95 2.29
N PRO A 61 19.11 -18.72 2.80
CA PRO A 61 17.92 -19.34 2.23
C PRO A 61 17.83 -18.97 0.75
N PRO A 62 17.45 -19.91 -0.13
CA PRO A 62 17.38 -19.65 -1.56
C PRO A 62 16.42 -18.49 -1.80
N TYR A 63 16.89 -17.50 -2.57
CA TYR A 63 16.09 -16.34 -2.91
C TYR A 63 14.79 -16.77 -3.57
N ARG A 64 13.65 -16.48 -2.93
CA ARG A 64 12.33 -16.67 -3.51
C ARG A 64 11.84 -15.33 -4.02
N ARG A 65 11.59 -15.23 -5.33
CA ARG A 65 10.82 -14.11 -5.87
C ARG A 65 9.47 -14.09 -5.13
N PRO A 66 9.07 -12.96 -4.50
CA PRO A 66 7.77 -12.89 -3.87
C PRO A 66 6.72 -13.28 -4.92
N SER A 67 5.89 -14.27 -4.58
CA SER A 67 4.70 -14.60 -5.37
C SER A 67 3.94 -13.30 -5.55
N HIS A 68 3.78 -12.85 -6.79
CA HIS A 68 3.17 -11.56 -7.12
C HIS A 68 1.96 -11.34 -6.21
N ARG A 69 2.07 -10.36 -5.30
CA ARG A 69 0.93 -9.94 -4.48
C ARG A 69 -0.15 -9.52 -5.47
N PRO A 70 -1.32 -10.20 -5.53
CA PRO A 70 -2.42 -9.70 -6.33
C PRO A 70 -2.71 -8.29 -5.80
N VAL A 71 -2.62 -7.29 -6.67
CA VAL A 71 -3.03 -5.94 -6.32
C VAL A 71 -4.51 -6.03 -6.00
N LYS A 72 -4.83 -6.12 -4.70
CA LYS A 72 -6.20 -6.10 -4.21
C LYS A 72 -6.71 -4.70 -4.50
N LYS A 73 -7.30 -4.48 -5.67
CA LYS A 73 -8.05 -3.26 -5.95
C LYS A 73 -9.11 -3.20 -4.85
N ARG A 74 -9.01 -2.18 -3.99
CA ARG A 74 -10.01 -1.91 -2.96
C ARG A 74 -11.37 -1.78 -3.67
N LYS A 75 -12.33 -2.66 -3.36
CA LYS A 75 -13.74 -2.38 -3.68
C LYS A 75 -14.10 -1.16 -2.82
N ARG A 76 -14.17 0.01 -3.44
CA ARG A 76 -14.68 1.22 -2.81
C ARG A 76 -16.17 0.98 -2.51
N GLY A 77 -16.59 1.23 -1.27
CA GLY A 77 -18.01 1.16 -0.89
C GLY A 77 -18.82 2.25 -1.58
N SER A 78 -20.14 2.13 -1.58
CA SER A 78 -21.06 3.05 -2.27
C SER A 78 -20.94 4.54 -1.89
N VAL A 79 -20.24 4.85 -0.80
CA VAL A 79 -20.00 6.22 -0.28
C VAL A 79 -18.82 6.93 -0.99
N ASP A 80 -18.00 6.21 -1.73
CA ASP A 80 -16.76 6.73 -2.35
C ASP A 80 -16.91 7.11 -3.86
N GLU A 81 -18.14 7.24 -4.37
CA GLU A 81 -18.38 7.63 -5.79
C GLU A 81 -18.21 9.14 -6.05
N ASP A 82 -18.31 9.99 -5.01
CA ASP A 82 -18.33 11.45 -5.20
C ASP A 82 -16.93 12.11 -5.23
N ASN A 83 -15.87 11.36 -4.92
CA ASN A 83 -14.49 11.85 -5.01
C ASN A 83 -13.86 11.53 -6.38
N ARG A 84 -14.61 11.78 -7.45
CA ARG A 84 -14.01 11.91 -8.78
C ARG A 84 -13.32 13.27 -8.81
N SER A 85 -12.04 13.26 -9.10
CA SER A 85 -11.27 14.45 -9.45
C SER A 85 -12.12 15.34 -10.37
N GLN A 86 -12.60 16.47 -9.84
CA GLN A 86 -13.44 17.45 -10.55
C GLN A 86 -12.76 18.08 -11.77
N THR A 87 -11.50 17.72 -12.05
CA THR A 87 -10.75 18.23 -13.19
C THR A 87 -11.28 17.78 -14.55
N HIS A 88 -12.12 16.75 -14.63
CA HIS A 88 -12.70 16.32 -15.91
C HIS A 88 -14.19 15.99 -15.81
N LEU A 89 -14.98 16.68 -16.64
CA LEU A 89 -16.40 16.39 -16.83
C LEU A 89 -16.60 14.94 -17.30
N SER A 90 -17.57 14.27 -16.68
CA SER A 90 -17.99 12.91 -17.03
C SER A 90 -18.46 12.86 -18.48
N ARG A 91 -17.92 11.92 -19.29
CA ARG A 91 -18.34 11.69 -20.68
C ARG A 91 -19.62 10.84 -20.80
N ARG A 92 -20.28 10.52 -19.68
CA ARG A 92 -21.54 9.75 -19.70
C ARG A 92 -22.62 10.56 -20.45
N GLY A 93 -23.25 9.94 -21.45
CA GLY A 93 -24.30 10.56 -22.26
C GLY A 93 -23.84 11.35 -23.49
N GLN A 94 -22.54 11.60 -23.68
CA GLN A 94 -22.06 12.31 -24.87
C GLN A 94 -21.92 11.39 -26.08
N VAL A 95 -22.64 11.71 -27.15
CA VAL A 95 -22.49 11.06 -28.46
C VAL A 95 -21.10 11.34 -29.01
N GLN A 96 -20.34 10.27 -29.27
CA GLN A 96 -18.96 10.38 -29.74
C GLN A 96 -18.94 10.80 -31.20
N ARG A 97 -18.15 11.85 -31.53
CA ARG A 97 -17.87 12.25 -32.90
C ARG A 97 -16.56 11.63 -33.38
N CYS A 98 -16.58 11.00 -34.54
CA CYS A 98 -15.40 10.39 -35.12
C CYS A 98 -14.46 11.46 -35.66
N SER A 99 -13.21 11.50 -35.18
CA SER A 99 -12.20 12.45 -35.66
C SER A 99 -11.66 12.15 -37.06
N ASN A 100 -11.96 10.98 -37.64
CA ASN A 100 -11.58 10.66 -39.02
C ASN A 100 -12.62 11.13 -40.04
N CYS A 101 -13.89 10.76 -39.85
CA CYS A 101 -14.96 11.03 -40.80
C CYS A 101 -15.94 12.14 -40.37
N GLY A 102 -15.83 12.64 -39.14
CA GLY A 102 -16.70 13.68 -38.59
C GLY A 102 -18.09 13.22 -38.15
N ALA A 103 -18.48 11.97 -38.43
CA ALA A 103 -19.81 11.44 -38.12
C ALA A 103 -19.97 11.08 -36.63
N MET A 104 -21.21 11.11 -36.15
CA MET A 104 -21.58 10.77 -34.78
C MET A 104 -21.82 9.25 -34.62
N GLY A 105 -21.64 8.73 -33.40
CA GLY A 105 -21.98 7.34 -33.04
C GLY A 105 -20.81 6.36 -33.02
N HIS A 106 -19.61 6.74 -33.45
CA HIS A 106 -18.41 5.90 -33.35
C HIS A 106 -17.13 6.73 -33.11
N LYS A 107 -16.09 6.07 -32.57
CA LYS A 107 -14.76 6.66 -32.39
C LYS A 107 -13.87 6.36 -33.60
N LYS A 108 -12.77 7.10 -33.78
CA LYS A 108 -11.79 6.92 -34.88
C LYS A 108 -11.41 5.45 -35.13
N ASN A 109 -11.23 4.67 -34.07
CA ASN A 109 -10.79 3.27 -34.17
C ASN A 109 -11.87 2.33 -34.72
N GLY A 110 -13.15 2.68 -34.59
CA GLY A 110 -14.27 1.93 -35.18
C GLY A 110 -14.76 2.55 -36.49
N CYS A 111 -13.99 3.44 -37.11
CA CYS A 111 -14.38 4.07 -38.36
C CYS A 111 -14.07 3.15 -39.54
N THR A 112 -15.08 2.88 -40.37
CA THR A 112 -14.94 2.09 -41.59
C THR A 112 -14.34 2.88 -42.76
N LYS A 113 -14.26 4.21 -42.66
CA LYS A 113 -13.65 5.05 -43.70
C LYS A 113 -12.12 5.02 -43.58
N LEU A 114 -11.44 5.05 -44.73
CA LEU A 114 -9.98 5.15 -44.79
C LEU A 114 -9.47 6.32 -43.93
N LYS A 115 -8.34 6.12 -43.26
CA LYS A 115 -7.74 7.14 -42.40
C LYS A 115 -7.30 8.32 -43.27
N LYS A 116 -7.85 9.51 -43.01
CA LYS A 116 -7.37 10.75 -43.63
C LYS A 116 -5.88 10.91 -43.29
N ARG A 117 -5.03 11.05 -44.31
CA ARG A 117 -3.60 11.34 -44.08
C ARG A 117 -3.44 12.87 -43.97
N VAL A 118 -2.36 13.31 -43.33
CA VAL A 118 -2.08 14.73 -43.08
C VAL A 118 -2.04 15.58 -44.36
N TYR A 119 -1.78 14.95 -45.51
CA TYR A 119 -1.70 15.60 -46.82
C TYR A 119 -3.07 15.95 -47.44
N ASP A 120 -4.18 15.44 -46.89
CA ASP A 120 -5.54 15.66 -47.43
C ASP A 120 -6.22 16.94 -46.85
N ILE A 121 -5.45 17.83 -46.20
CA ILE A 121 -5.92 19.11 -45.62
C ILE A 121 -5.34 20.32 -46.40
N LEU A 122 -4.58 20.08 -47.47
CA LEU A 122 -4.16 21.13 -48.41
C LEU A 122 -4.79 20.89 -49.78
N PHE A 123 -6.11 21.07 -49.85
CA PHE A 123 -6.84 21.77 -50.91
C PHE A 123 -8.28 22.01 -50.44
#